data_AF-A0A7X8ALK1-F1
#
_entry.id   AF-A0A7X8ALK1-F1
#
_cell.length_a   1.000
_cell.length_b   1.000
_cell.length_c   1.000
_cell.angle_alpha   90.00
_cell.angle_beta   90.00
_cell.angle_gamma   90.00
#
_symmetry.space_group_name_H-M   'P 1'
#
loop_
_entity.id
_entity.type
_entity.pdbx_description
1 polymer ?
#
loop_
_entity_poly.entity_id
_entity_poly.type
_entity_poly.pdbx_seq_one_letter_code
_entity_poly.pdbx_strand_id
1 'polypeptide(L)'
;MGMNDATAFSTPHILDALQRVHRQRLSGELSFPYGDGLCTLTVAEGDIVALDTVTARERLVPFLKERGADPTDLLTGATNTVSLGRIEQLRALIAEYIGRLVNELANPKLAVLINFKPSVTGSPDRVRHKIASLLLQLYDQWLDGGVIEALLPDRQVRVRVAPDAMSRIRGLPLTTRQGFLFSRLHDGLTVDELVRSGGLQEEEVLRALLALDFMEVITLKPGDESGPKAVRNEPPLARPAAPRAAPQPAPATAVPRPAPRATPPPQRAATLPAANATAPSSETVPPELMAELEDLFILAQNGNHYELLGVDYRAETDEIKKSYVELTKRFHPDHFNRFNNPALQARVDALFAQITEAAETLKDPARRANYNEKYELDKTMLKPQSIPARAGPEKENTKLYAYEDREHTAKQHYTHGKEAFKAQKFYDATEHFRQAVRILPDVAEYQFWLGRTLSLNPQRHKEAEERLLKAQEMKPDRIEILLELARFYNKIKLHIRAQKFYQRVYELKPDNEEARQALGIKKERGPITFKGLLKMDLRNFLKSDDEK
;
A
#
# COMPACT_ATOMS: atom_id res chain seq x y z
N MET A 1 25.34 -20.76 17.74
CA MET A 1 25.76 -19.61 18.56
C MET A 1 24.66 -19.35 19.57
N GLY A 2 24.95 -19.58 20.86
CA GLY A 2 24.17 -19.21 22.05
C GLY A 2 22.67 -19.46 22.05
N MET A 3 22.21 -20.56 22.67
CA MET A 3 20.97 -20.48 23.45
C MET A 3 21.22 -19.39 24.49
N ASN A 4 20.66 -18.19 24.30
CA ASN A 4 20.68 -17.18 25.34
C ASN A 4 19.95 -17.79 26.55
N ASP A 5 20.66 -18.04 27.63
CA ASP A 5 20.06 -18.24 28.95
C ASP A 5 19.27 -16.96 29.26
N ALA A 6 17.99 -16.96 28.88
CA ALA A 6 17.11 -15.84 29.14
C ALA A 6 16.98 -15.72 30.66
N THR A 7 17.64 -14.73 31.25
CA THR A 7 17.58 -14.47 32.68
C THR A 7 16.32 -13.66 32.98
N ALA A 8 15.62 -14.04 34.05
CA ALA A 8 14.52 -13.22 34.57
C ALA A 8 15.03 -11.83 34.95
N PHE A 9 14.21 -10.81 34.73
CA PHE A 9 14.57 -9.43 35.06
C PHE A 9 13.34 -8.64 35.49
N SER A 10 13.58 -7.52 36.17
CA SER A 10 12.54 -6.55 36.51
C SER A 10 12.97 -5.15 36.09
N THR A 11 12.05 -4.35 35.56
CA THR A 11 12.28 -2.93 35.22
C THR A 11 11.12 -2.06 35.72
N PRO A 12 11.37 -0.78 36.03
CA PRO A 12 10.31 0.15 36.45
C PRO A 12 9.52 0.74 35.26
N HIS A 13 9.98 0.53 34.02
CA HIS A 13 9.40 1.09 32.81
C HIS A 13 9.15 0.03 31.73
N ILE A 14 7.97 0.09 31.11
CA ILE A 14 7.51 -0.88 30.11
C ILE A 14 8.31 -0.79 28.82
N LEU A 15 8.76 0.42 28.47
CA LEU A 15 9.55 0.66 27.28
C LEU A 15 10.89 -0.09 27.36
N ASP A 16 11.57 -0.02 28.52
CA ASP A 16 12.82 -0.75 28.76
C ASP A 16 12.61 -2.27 28.68
N ALA A 17 11.51 -2.77 29.24
CA ALA A 17 11.18 -4.19 29.20
C ALA A 17 10.93 -4.67 27.76
N LEU A 18 10.13 -3.93 26.99
CA LEU A 18 9.85 -4.24 25.59
C LEU A 18 11.09 -4.11 24.72
N GLN A 19 11.97 -3.13 24.98
CA GLN A 19 13.24 -2.96 24.27
C GLN A 19 14.12 -4.18 24.47
N ARG A 20 14.27 -4.61 25.72
CA ARG A 20 15.10 -5.75 26.07
C ARG A 20 14.57 -7.04 25.47
N VAL A 21 13.26 -7.26 25.54
CA VAL A 21 12.58 -8.42 24.92
C VAL A 21 12.80 -8.43 23.40
N HIS A 22 12.60 -7.29 22.74
CA HIS A 22 12.78 -7.16 21.30
C HIS A 22 14.24 -7.42 20.90
N ARG A 23 15.19 -6.72 21.54
CA ARG A 23 16.62 -6.78 21.24
C ARG A 23 17.20 -8.18 21.42
N GLN A 24 16.87 -8.82 22.53
CA GLN A 24 17.42 -10.13 22.87
C GLN A 24 16.58 -11.29 22.31
N ARG A 25 15.52 -10.99 21.55
CA ARG A 25 14.57 -11.97 20.98
C ARG A 25 14.04 -12.94 22.04
N LEU A 26 13.72 -12.40 23.22
CA LEU A 26 13.32 -13.20 24.38
C LEU A 26 11.94 -13.83 24.19
N SER A 27 11.74 -14.98 24.84
CA SER A 27 10.44 -15.66 24.94
C SER A 27 10.10 -15.88 26.40
N GLY A 28 8.87 -15.56 26.80
CA GLY A 28 8.47 -15.53 28.20
C GLY A 28 7.21 -14.73 28.45
N GLU A 29 7.02 -14.36 29.71
CA GLU A 29 5.87 -13.61 30.20
C GLU A 29 6.34 -12.30 30.84
N LEU A 30 5.71 -11.19 30.44
CA LEU A 30 5.84 -9.88 31.06
C LEU A 30 4.61 -9.63 31.92
N SER A 31 4.79 -9.57 33.24
CA SER A 31 3.70 -9.32 34.18
C SER A 31 3.87 -7.97 34.87
N PHE A 32 2.80 -7.19 34.96
CA PHE A 32 2.76 -5.88 35.60
C PHE A 32 1.37 -5.56 36.15
N PRO A 33 1.25 -4.80 37.25
CA PRO A 33 -0.05 -4.36 37.75
C PRO A 33 -0.70 -3.37 36.77
N TYR A 34 -2.01 -3.54 36.55
CA TYR A 34 -2.78 -2.70 35.64
C TYR A 34 -4.23 -2.60 36.13
N GLY A 35 -4.64 -1.40 36.59
CA GLY A 35 -5.85 -1.21 37.40
C GLY A 35 -5.81 -2.04 38.68
N ASP A 36 -6.89 -2.78 38.96
CA ASP A 36 -7.04 -3.58 40.20
C ASP A 36 -6.43 -5.00 40.12
N GLY A 37 -5.78 -5.34 38.99
CA GLY A 37 -5.30 -6.69 38.71
C GLY A 37 -3.88 -6.76 38.16
N LEU A 38 -3.44 -7.98 37.86
CA LEU A 38 -2.16 -8.27 37.21
C LEU A 38 -2.41 -8.57 35.72
N CYS A 39 -1.81 -7.77 34.84
CA CYS A 39 -1.80 -8.03 33.40
C CYS A 39 -0.56 -8.84 33.05
N THR A 40 -0.70 -9.84 32.18
CA THR A 40 0.43 -10.61 31.66
C THR A 40 0.42 -10.67 30.14
N LEU A 41 1.50 -10.18 29.53
CA LEU A 41 1.77 -10.29 28.10
C LEU A 41 2.71 -11.46 27.84
N THR A 42 2.30 -12.38 26.99
CA THR A 42 3.20 -13.45 26.52
C THR A 42 3.94 -12.96 25.28
N VAL A 43 5.26 -13.12 25.31
CA VAL A 43 6.17 -12.77 24.22
C VAL A 43 6.89 -14.01 23.71
N ALA A 44 7.09 -14.09 22.40
CA ALA A 44 7.82 -15.16 21.73
C ALA A 44 8.73 -14.57 20.66
N GLU A 45 10.02 -14.94 20.70
CA GLU A 45 11.06 -14.45 19.78
C GLU A 45 11.10 -12.92 19.64
N GLY A 46 10.86 -12.21 20.75
CA GLY A 46 10.87 -10.75 20.80
C GLY A 46 9.61 -10.05 20.26
N ASP A 47 8.51 -10.78 20.05
CA ASP A 47 7.22 -10.23 19.61
C ASP A 47 6.08 -10.64 20.56
N ILE A 48 5.00 -9.87 20.61
CA ILE A 48 3.84 -10.15 21.48
C ILE A 48 2.91 -11.15 20.80
N VAL A 49 2.52 -12.21 21.52
CA VAL A 49 1.71 -13.31 20.97
C VAL A 49 0.41 -13.55 21.71
N ALA A 50 0.37 -13.34 23.03
CA ALA A 50 -0.82 -13.57 23.83
C ALA A 50 -0.98 -12.54 24.96
N LEU A 51 -2.20 -12.44 25.46
CA LEU A 51 -2.60 -11.65 26.62
C LEU A 51 -3.28 -12.57 27.62
N ASP A 52 -3.20 -12.29 28.92
CA ASP A 52 -3.94 -13.05 29.93
C ASP A 52 -5.47 -12.97 29.69
N THR A 53 -6.18 -14.02 30.10
CA THR A 53 -7.64 -14.11 29.88
C THR A 53 -8.44 -13.04 30.61
N VAL A 54 -7.97 -12.57 31.77
CA VAL A 54 -8.69 -11.60 32.59
C VAL A 54 -8.68 -10.24 31.87
N THR A 55 -7.50 -9.74 31.53
CA THR A 55 -7.33 -8.49 30.78
C THR A 55 -8.00 -8.59 29.40
N ALA A 56 -7.90 -9.74 28.73
CA ALA A 56 -8.56 -9.95 27.46
C ALA A 56 -10.10 -9.82 27.56
N ARG A 57 -10.71 -10.44 28.58
CA ARG A 57 -12.17 -10.44 28.77
C ARG A 57 -12.70 -9.11 29.29
N GLU A 58 -12.01 -8.50 30.24
CA GLU A 58 -12.48 -7.30 30.93
C GLU A 58 -12.17 -6.01 30.19
N ARG A 59 -11.15 -6.00 29.30
CA ARG A 59 -10.71 -4.76 28.64
C ARG A 59 -10.63 -4.87 27.12
N LEU A 60 -9.95 -5.89 26.59
CA LEU A 60 -9.80 -6.04 25.13
C LEU A 60 -11.15 -6.33 24.46
N VAL A 61 -11.96 -7.24 24.99
CA VAL A 61 -13.27 -7.58 24.41
C VAL A 61 -14.24 -6.40 24.36
N PRO A 62 -14.43 -5.61 25.45
CA PRO A 62 -15.19 -4.37 25.38
C PRO A 62 -14.67 -3.39 24.34
N PHE A 63 -13.35 -3.15 24.32
CA PHE A 63 -12.69 -2.27 23.34
C PHE A 63 -12.97 -2.67 21.88
N LEU A 64 -12.98 -3.98 21.59
CA LEU A 64 -13.28 -4.50 20.27
C LEU A 64 -14.76 -4.32 19.90
N LYS A 65 -15.66 -4.60 20.85
CA LYS A 65 -17.11 -4.41 20.64
C LYS A 65 -17.48 -2.96 20.39
N GLU A 66 -16.87 -2.02 21.09
CA GLU A 66 -17.07 -0.58 20.88
C GLU A 66 -16.69 -0.13 19.46
N ARG A 67 -15.76 -0.83 18.81
CA ARG A 67 -15.36 -0.60 17.41
C ARG A 67 -16.13 -1.44 16.39
N GLY A 68 -17.20 -2.12 16.81
CA GLY A 68 -18.04 -2.92 15.94
C GLY A 68 -17.42 -4.25 15.50
N ALA A 69 -16.37 -4.71 16.18
CA ALA A 69 -15.78 -6.02 15.93
C ALA A 69 -16.48 -7.12 16.75
N ASP A 70 -16.53 -8.34 16.22
CA ASP A 70 -17.03 -9.52 16.92
C ASP A 70 -15.85 -10.33 17.52
N PRO A 71 -15.65 -10.31 18.85
CA PRO A 71 -14.56 -11.02 19.50
C PRO A 71 -14.95 -12.42 19.99
N THR A 72 -16.09 -12.99 19.55
CA THR A 72 -16.62 -14.26 20.07
C THR A 72 -15.59 -15.39 19.99
N ASP A 73 -14.78 -15.44 18.92
CA ASP A 73 -13.76 -16.47 18.73
C ASP A 73 -12.44 -16.22 19.48
N LEU A 74 -12.24 -15.04 20.09
CA LEU A 74 -11.01 -14.77 20.86
C LEU A 74 -10.99 -15.54 22.19
N LEU A 75 -12.14 -15.68 22.84
CA LEU A 75 -12.26 -16.31 24.17
C LEU A 75 -12.58 -17.82 24.12
N THR A 76 -12.59 -18.45 22.94
CA THR A 76 -12.90 -19.88 22.81
C THR A 76 -11.70 -20.73 23.25
N GLY A 77 -11.70 -21.23 24.48
CA GLY A 77 -10.67 -22.16 24.96
C GLY A 77 -10.45 -22.10 26.48
N ALA A 78 -9.99 -23.21 27.06
CA ALA A 78 -9.75 -23.36 28.50
C ALA A 78 -8.29 -23.03 28.90
N THR A 79 -7.70 -21.99 28.30
CA THR A 79 -6.31 -21.57 28.59
C THR A 79 -6.30 -20.30 29.42
N ASN A 80 -5.29 -20.12 30.28
CA ASN A 80 -5.12 -18.88 31.07
C ASN A 80 -4.65 -17.67 30.23
N THR A 81 -4.32 -17.91 28.96
CA THR A 81 -3.91 -16.89 27.99
C THR A 81 -4.79 -16.96 26.73
N VAL A 82 -5.02 -15.79 26.14
CA VAL A 82 -5.72 -15.58 24.88
C VAL A 82 -4.70 -15.26 23.81
N SER A 83 -4.62 -16.13 22.82
CA SER A 83 -3.81 -15.88 21.64
C SER A 83 -4.35 -14.69 20.85
N LEU A 84 -3.51 -13.68 20.66
CA LEU A 84 -3.82 -12.47 19.90
C LEU A 84 -3.70 -12.69 18.39
N GLY A 85 -3.31 -13.90 17.97
CA GLY A 85 -3.15 -14.31 16.59
C GLY A 85 -4.33 -15.10 16.01
N ARG A 86 -5.33 -15.44 16.83
CA ARG A 86 -6.45 -16.31 16.43
C ARG A 86 -7.33 -15.71 15.32
N ILE A 87 -7.46 -14.39 15.28
CA ILE A 87 -8.35 -13.71 14.33
C ILE A 87 -7.57 -12.61 13.60
N GLU A 88 -7.12 -12.89 12.38
CA GLU A 88 -6.31 -11.96 11.59
C GLU A 88 -7.05 -10.65 11.29
N GLN A 89 -8.38 -10.70 11.15
CA GLN A 89 -9.22 -9.52 10.91
C GLN A 89 -9.19 -8.51 12.07
N LEU A 90 -8.91 -8.98 13.30
CA LEU A 90 -8.82 -8.12 14.48
C LEU A 90 -7.41 -7.58 14.71
N ARG A 91 -6.43 -7.97 13.88
CA ARG A 91 -5.02 -7.64 14.09
C ARG A 91 -4.77 -6.14 14.26
N ALA A 92 -5.39 -5.31 13.43
CA ALA A 92 -5.22 -3.85 13.50
C ALA A 92 -5.80 -3.28 14.81
N LEU A 93 -6.98 -3.74 15.22
CA LEU A 93 -7.62 -3.29 16.46
C LEU A 93 -6.87 -3.78 17.70
N ILE A 94 -6.36 -5.01 17.66
CA ILE A 94 -5.53 -5.55 18.74
C ILE A 94 -4.21 -4.78 18.84
N ALA A 95 -3.56 -4.46 17.71
CA ALA A 95 -2.37 -3.62 17.71
C ALA A 95 -2.66 -2.21 18.29
N GLU A 96 -3.81 -1.63 17.95
CA GLU A 96 -4.26 -0.37 18.55
C GLU A 96 -4.45 -0.48 20.07
N TYR A 97 -5.08 -1.56 20.54
CA TYR A 97 -5.27 -1.80 21.98
C TYR A 97 -3.94 -1.94 22.73
N ILE A 98 -3.03 -2.79 22.24
CA ILE A 98 -1.70 -2.99 22.86
C ILE A 98 -0.94 -1.65 22.86
N GLY A 99 -1.06 -0.87 21.78
CA GLY A 99 -0.47 0.46 21.68
C GLY A 99 -0.92 1.40 22.78
N ARG A 100 -2.23 1.47 23.02
CA ARG A 100 -2.79 2.28 24.12
C ARG A 100 -2.34 1.79 25.49
N LEU A 101 -2.36 0.47 25.71
CA LEU A 101 -1.88 -0.15 26.95
C LEU A 101 -0.42 0.24 27.24
N VAL A 102 0.46 0.09 26.25
CA VAL A 102 1.87 0.47 26.38
C VAL A 102 2.02 1.98 26.61
N ASN A 103 1.21 2.82 25.96
CA ASN A 103 1.25 4.26 26.15
C ASN A 103 0.88 4.69 27.57
N GLU A 104 -0.17 4.08 28.15
CA GLU A 104 -0.56 4.33 29.54
C GLU A 104 0.57 3.95 30.51
N LEU A 105 1.23 2.82 30.28
CA LEU A 105 2.33 2.32 31.10
C LEU A 105 3.67 3.03 30.86
N ALA A 106 3.83 3.69 29.71
CA ALA A 106 5.01 4.49 29.38
C ALA A 106 5.04 5.83 30.15
N ASN A 107 3.94 6.23 30.78
CA ASN A 107 3.89 7.45 31.56
C ASN A 107 4.85 7.36 32.77
N PRO A 108 5.87 8.23 32.87
CA PRO A 108 6.90 8.17 33.91
C PRO A 108 6.33 8.43 35.31
N LYS A 109 5.12 8.98 35.42
CA LYS A 109 4.41 9.15 36.71
C LYS A 109 3.78 7.86 37.22
N LEU A 110 3.59 6.87 36.35
CA LEU A 110 3.07 5.54 36.66
C LEU A 110 4.25 4.57 36.72
N ALA A 111 5.11 4.71 37.74
CA ALA A 111 6.19 3.77 37.97
C ALA A 111 5.59 2.42 38.39
N VAL A 112 5.68 1.44 37.49
CA VAL A 112 5.10 0.12 37.67
C VAL A 112 6.20 -0.91 37.50
N LEU A 113 6.36 -1.80 38.49
CA LEU A 113 7.34 -2.87 38.39
C LEU A 113 6.87 -3.92 37.36
N ILE A 114 7.60 -4.03 36.27
CA ILE A 114 7.40 -5.05 35.24
C ILE A 114 8.37 -6.19 35.50
N ASN A 115 7.85 -7.40 35.59
CA ASN A 115 8.62 -8.61 35.81
C ASN A 115 8.59 -9.47 34.54
N PHE A 116 9.77 -9.84 34.06
CA PHE A 116 9.93 -10.80 32.97
C PHE A 116 10.31 -12.17 33.52
N LYS A 117 9.54 -13.18 33.15
CA LYS A 117 9.85 -14.59 33.40
C LYS A 117 10.11 -15.31 32.08
N PRO A 118 11.30 -15.88 31.88
CA PRO A 118 11.60 -16.65 30.67
C PRO A 118 10.74 -17.92 30.61
N SER A 119 10.28 -18.28 29.41
CA SER A 119 9.56 -19.52 29.19
C SER A 119 10.00 -20.19 27.88
N VAL A 120 10.09 -21.53 27.90
CA VAL A 120 10.57 -22.35 26.78
C VAL A 120 9.42 -22.79 25.86
N THR A 121 8.18 -22.67 26.31
CA THR A 121 7.00 -23.02 25.51
C THR A 121 6.77 -21.97 24.43
N GLY A 122 7.27 -22.24 23.23
CA GLY A 122 6.89 -21.48 22.04
C GLY A 122 5.39 -21.61 21.81
N SER A 123 4.69 -20.47 21.73
CA SER A 123 3.30 -20.48 21.28
C SER A 123 3.27 -21.00 19.82
N PRO A 124 2.38 -21.95 19.47
CA PRO A 124 2.21 -22.43 18.10
C PRO A 124 1.60 -21.37 17.16
N ASP A 125 1.31 -20.17 17.67
CA ASP A 125 0.67 -19.10 16.91
C ASP A 125 1.57 -18.53 15.82
N ARG A 126 1.06 -18.55 14.60
CA ARG A 126 1.73 -18.00 13.41
C ARG A 126 1.67 -16.48 13.33
N VAL A 127 0.70 -15.84 14.00
CA VAL A 127 0.50 -14.39 13.95
C VAL A 127 1.10 -13.76 15.19
N ARG A 128 2.11 -12.91 14.98
CA ARG A 128 2.82 -12.19 16.04
C ARG A 128 2.66 -10.68 15.86
N HIS A 129 2.45 -9.97 16.96
CA HIS A 129 2.40 -8.52 16.99
C HIS A 129 3.80 -7.99 17.20
N LYS A 130 4.40 -7.45 16.11
CA LYS A 130 5.79 -7.00 16.11
C LYS A 130 5.98 -5.84 17.08
N ILE A 131 6.80 -6.04 18.10
CA ILE A 131 7.11 -4.99 19.09
C ILE A 131 7.72 -3.77 18.38
N ALA A 132 8.61 -3.99 17.41
CA ALA A 132 9.19 -2.91 16.61
C ALA A 132 8.15 -2.04 15.90
N SER A 133 7.14 -2.66 15.28
CA SER A 133 6.08 -1.91 14.57
C SER A 133 5.21 -1.14 15.54
N LEU A 134 4.85 -1.77 16.66
CA LEU A 134 4.05 -1.14 17.71
C LEU A 134 4.76 0.07 18.31
N LEU A 135 6.05 -0.06 18.59
CA LEU A 135 6.82 1.00 19.23
C LEU A 135 7.13 2.16 18.28
N LEU A 136 7.45 1.88 17.01
CA LEU A 136 7.63 2.94 16.01
C LEU A 136 6.34 3.78 15.84
N GLN A 137 5.17 3.13 15.88
CA GLN A 137 3.88 3.82 15.82
C GLN A 137 3.57 4.57 17.13
N LEU A 138 3.89 3.96 18.27
CA LEU A 138 3.69 4.55 19.61
C LEU A 138 4.46 5.87 19.77
N TYR A 139 5.74 5.91 19.39
CA TYR A 139 6.53 7.14 19.44
C TYR A 139 6.04 8.21 18.45
N ASP A 140 5.54 7.82 17.28
CA ASP A 140 5.10 8.78 16.25
C ASP A 140 3.71 9.37 16.53
N GLN A 141 2.81 8.61 17.16
CA GLN A 141 1.39 8.96 17.25
C GLN A 141 0.82 9.07 18.67
N TRP A 142 1.36 8.35 19.65
CA TRP A 142 0.65 8.12 20.90
C TRP A 142 1.37 8.64 22.15
N LEU A 143 2.71 8.74 22.13
CA LEU A 143 3.45 9.28 23.26
C LEU A 143 3.14 10.77 23.46
N ASP A 144 2.72 11.10 24.69
CA ASP A 144 2.47 12.47 25.14
C ASP A 144 3.76 13.31 25.08
N GLY A 145 3.64 14.57 24.63
CA GLY A 145 4.76 15.52 24.53
C GLY A 145 5.53 15.68 25.84
N GLY A 146 4.83 15.70 26.99
CA GLY A 146 5.47 15.79 28.30
C GLY A 146 6.29 14.55 28.69
N VAL A 147 5.94 13.38 28.15
CA VAL A 147 6.74 12.15 28.32
C VAL A 147 7.98 12.20 27.45
N ILE A 148 7.86 12.69 26.22
CA ILE A 148 8.97 12.88 25.29
C ILE A 148 10.01 13.85 25.87
N GLU A 149 9.55 14.96 26.44
CA GLU A 149 10.42 15.93 27.13
C GLU A 149 11.13 15.34 28.35
N ALA A 150 10.45 14.47 29.11
CA ALA A 150 11.04 13.79 30.26
C ALA A 150 12.09 12.74 29.86
N LEU A 151 11.88 12.03 28.76
CA LEU A 151 12.78 10.99 28.26
C LEU A 151 14.05 11.56 27.62
N LEU A 152 13.94 12.73 26.99
CA LEU A 152 15.08 13.43 26.41
C LEU A 152 15.02 14.89 26.90
N PRO A 153 15.52 15.21 28.11
CA PRO A 153 15.46 16.57 28.65
C PRO A 153 16.59 17.48 28.13
N ASP A 154 17.75 16.91 27.80
CA ASP A 154 18.90 17.67 27.29
C ASP A 154 18.92 17.66 25.74
N ARG A 155 18.98 18.85 25.14
CA ARG A 155 19.03 19.04 23.68
C ARG A 155 20.47 19.11 23.13
N GLN A 156 21.47 19.18 23.99
CA GLN A 156 22.90 19.15 23.60
C GLN A 156 23.44 17.73 23.39
N VAL A 157 22.60 16.73 23.65
CA VAL A 157 22.87 15.32 23.38
C VAL A 157 23.23 15.14 21.90
N ARG A 158 24.30 14.36 21.65
CA ARG A 158 24.78 14.08 20.30
C ARG A 158 24.22 12.77 19.79
N VAL A 159 23.83 12.77 18.53
CA VAL A 159 23.41 11.59 17.79
C VAL A 159 24.64 10.87 17.24
N ARG A 160 24.73 9.57 17.50
CA ARG A 160 25.65 8.66 16.81
C ARG A 160 24.82 7.65 16.03
N VAL A 161 25.02 7.57 14.74
CA VAL A 161 24.39 6.59 13.86
C VAL A 161 25.14 5.27 14.01
N ALA A 162 24.42 4.17 14.19
CA ALA A 162 25.04 2.86 14.27
C ALA A 162 25.77 2.53 12.95
N PRO A 163 26.95 1.88 12.97
CA PRO A 163 27.69 1.54 11.75
C PRO A 163 26.90 0.59 10.83
N ASP A 164 26.00 -0.20 11.40
CA ASP A 164 25.05 -1.09 10.72
C ASP A 164 23.62 -0.53 10.70
N ALA A 165 23.44 0.77 10.94
CA ALA A 165 22.12 1.43 10.97
C ALA A 165 21.28 1.09 9.73
N MET A 166 21.87 1.20 8.53
CA MET A 166 21.21 0.87 7.25
C MET A 166 20.69 -0.56 7.18
N SER A 167 21.34 -1.50 7.85
CA SER A 167 20.89 -2.89 7.96
C SER A 167 19.76 -3.03 8.98
N ARG A 168 19.82 -2.28 10.09
CA ARG A 168 18.78 -2.27 11.14
C ARG A 168 17.46 -1.70 10.65
N ILE A 169 17.49 -0.66 9.84
CA ILE A 169 16.28 -0.08 9.22
C ILE A 169 15.74 -0.89 8.03
N ARG A 170 16.53 -1.80 7.44
CA ARG A 170 16.13 -2.66 6.31
C ARG A 170 15.15 -3.73 6.79
N GLY A 171 13.89 -3.34 6.99
CA GLY A 171 12.81 -4.21 7.50
C GLY A 171 11.94 -3.57 8.57
N LEU A 172 12.25 -2.34 8.98
CA LEU A 172 11.43 -1.55 9.90
C LEU A 172 10.41 -0.71 9.12
N PRO A 173 9.13 -0.69 9.53
CA PRO A 173 8.13 0.18 8.94
C PRO A 173 8.30 1.61 9.47
N LEU A 174 9.39 2.28 9.09
CA LEU A 174 9.63 3.67 9.48
C LEU A 174 8.52 4.57 8.94
N THR A 175 8.08 5.53 9.74
CA THR A 175 7.16 6.56 9.30
C THR A 175 7.86 7.58 8.42
N THR A 176 7.11 8.38 7.65
CA THR A 176 7.67 9.43 6.78
C THR A 176 8.58 10.39 7.54
N ARG A 177 8.20 10.75 8.78
CA ARG A 177 9.02 11.63 9.64
C ARG A 177 10.31 10.97 10.08
N GLN A 178 10.25 9.71 10.51
CA GLN A 178 11.42 8.93 10.93
C GLN A 178 12.40 8.73 9.77
N GLY A 179 11.89 8.40 8.58
CA GLY A 179 12.70 8.26 7.36
C GLY A 179 13.29 9.60 6.89
N PHE A 180 12.50 10.68 6.93
CA PHE A 180 12.96 12.02 6.59
C PHE A 180 14.10 12.47 7.51
N LEU A 181 13.94 12.29 8.82
CA LEU A 181 14.98 12.65 9.78
C LEU A 181 16.22 11.79 9.55
N PHE A 182 16.07 10.47 9.46
CA PHE A 182 17.18 9.55 9.23
C PHE A 182 18.02 9.90 7.99
N SER A 183 17.39 10.31 6.88
CA SER A 183 18.12 10.73 5.66
C SER A 183 19.05 11.94 5.85
N ARG A 184 18.87 12.71 6.92
CA ARG A 184 19.64 13.92 7.27
C ARG A 184 20.49 13.73 8.52
N LEU A 185 20.42 12.56 9.16
CA LEU A 185 21.24 12.27 10.34
C LEU A 185 22.69 12.02 9.89
N HIS A 186 23.59 12.74 10.55
CA HIS A 186 25.02 12.54 10.46
C HIS A 186 25.60 12.42 11.86
N ASP A 187 26.69 11.66 11.94
CA ASP A 187 27.38 11.43 13.20
C ASP A 187 27.85 12.72 13.85
N GLY A 188 27.48 12.89 15.13
CA GLY A 188 27.95 13.98 15.97
C GLY A 188 27.08 15.23 15.97
N LEU A 189 25.98 15.27 15.20
CA LEU A 189 24.98 16.35 15.27
C LEU A 189 24.31 16.37 16.65
N THR A 190 24.03 17.56 17.18
CA THR A 190 23.20 17.70 18.38
C THR A 190 21.71 17.71 18.04
N VAL A 191 20.86 17.37 19.01
CA VAL A 191 19.39 17.48 18.85
C VAL A 191 19.00 18.90 18.46
N ASP A 192 19.61 19.90 19.10
CA ASP A 192 19.38 21.33 18.81
C ASP A 192 19.73 21.72 17.37
N GLU A 193 20.84 21.20 16.83
CA GLU A 193 21.24 21.43 15.44
C GLU A 193 20.25 20.80 14.45
N LEU A 194 19.73 19.61 14.78
CA LEU A 194 18.74 18.92 13.95
C LEU A 194 17.41 19.67 13.89
N VAL A 195 16.93 20.16 15.04
CA VAL A 195 15.72 20.99 15.12
C VAL A 195 15.88 22.29 14.30
N ARG A 196 17.06 22.93 14.36
CA ARG A 196 17.33 24.18 13.63
C ARG A 196 17.54 24.02 12.14
N SER A 197 18.03 22.87 11.66
CA SER A 197 18.32 22.59 10.25
C SER A 197 17.07 22.41 9.35
N GLY A 198 15.93 22.94 9.79
CA GLY A 198 14.66 22.21 9.85
C GLY A 198 13.83 22.02 8.57
N GLY A 199 12.99 20.98 8.67
CA GLY A 199 11.78 20.72 7.89
C GLY A 199 10.65 20.03 8.70
N LEU A 200 10.83 19.86 10.02
CA LEU A 200 9.89 19.24 10.98
C LEU A 200 9.85 20.07 12.28
N GLN A 201 8.76 19.96 13.06
CA GLN A 201 8.63 20.62 14.36
C GLN A 201 9.53 19.96 15.42
N GLU A 202 9.93 20.69 16.46
CA GLU A 202 10.84 20.18 17.52
C GLU A 202 10.33 18.86 18.12
N GLU A 203 9.06 18.80 18.50
CA GLU A 203 8.45 17.60 19.09
C GLU A 203 8.48 16.41 18.12
N GLU A 204 8.30 16.65 16.81
CA GLU A 204 8.38 15.60 15.78
C GLU A 204 9.81 15.06 15.63
N VAL A 205 10.81 15.93 15.75
CA VAL A 205 12.23 15.53 15.75
C VAL A 205 12.53 14.68 16.99
N LEU A 206 12.10 15.10 18.19
CA LEU A 206 12.32 14.36 19.43
C LEU A 206 11.66 12.97 19.38
N ARG A 207 10.41 12.88 18.91
CA ARG A 207 9.70 11.62 18.69
C ARG A 207 10.47 10.68 17.78
N ALA A 208 10.91 11.19 16.63
CA ALA A 208 11.65 10.40 15.65
C ALA A 208 13.02 9.95 16.17
N LEU A 209 13.75 10.81 16.90
CA LEU A 209 15.03 10.44 17.52
C LEU A 209 14.85 9.36 18.58
N LEU A 210 13.90 9.52 19.50
CA LEU A 210 13.63 8.50 20.51
C LEU A 210 13.22 7.16 19.88
N ALA A 211 12.40 7.19 18.82
CA ALA A 211 12.04 5.98 18.09
C ALA A 211 13.26 5.30 17.45
N LEU A 212 14.15 6.06 16.81
CA LEU A 212 15.35 5.54 16.16
C LEU A 212 16.41 5.06 17.16
N ASP A 213 16.54 5.75 18.29
CA ASP A 213 17.43 5.36 19.41
C ASP A 213 16.95 4.05 20.03
N PHE A 214 15.64 3.94 20.24
CA PHE A 214 15.02 2.73 20.74
C PHE A 214 15.26 1.52 19.83
N MET A 215 15.15 1.73 18.52
CA MET A 215 15.45 0.72 17.50
C MET A 215 16.96 0.48 17.29
N GLU A 216 17.81 1.16 18.07
CA GLU A 216 19.27 1.15 18.01
C GLU A 216 19.83 1.51 16.62
N VAL A 217 19.07 2.27 15.83
CA VAL A 217 19.54 2.83 14.57
C VAL A 217 20.49 3.98 14.86
N ILE A 218 20.22 4.69 15.95
CA ILE A 218 21.10 5.70 16.52
C ILE A 218 21.33 5.41 18.01
N THR A 219 22.31 6.10 18.58
CA THR A 219 22.49 6.20 20.04
C THR A 219 22.61 7.66 20.42
N LEU A 220 21.85 8.06 21.43
CA LEU A 220 21.87 9.39 22.03
C LEU A 220 22.88 9.43 23.18
N LYS A 221 23.97 10.19 23.02
CA LYS A 221 25.03 10.31 24.05
C LYS A 221 25.09 11.72 24.65
N PRO A 222 25.32 11.84 25.97
CA PRO A 222 25.57 13.14 26.61
C PRO A 222 26.72 13.87 25.92
N GLY A 223 26.58 15.18 25.76
CA GLY A 223 27.52 16.00 25.01
C GLY A 223 28.82 16.26 25.75
N ASP A 224 29.67 15.24 25.92
CA ASP A 224 31.10 15.40 26.15
C ASP A 224 31.86 14.11 25.80
N GLU A 225 32.56 14.14 24.66
CA GLU A 225 33.86 13.49 24.43
C GLU A 225 34.33 13.76 22.98
N SER A 226 35.56 14.25 22.87
CA SER A 226 36.31 14.59 21.67
C SER A 226 36.44 13.43 20.67
N GLY A 227 36.01 13.64 19.42
CA GLY A 227 36.22 12.72 18.28
C GLY A 227 35.92 13.41 16.93
N PRO A 228 36.62 13.05 15.84
CA PRO A 228 37.09 13.99 14.82
C PRO A 228 35.96 14.61 13.99
N LYS A 229 36.08 15.92 13.74
CA LYS A 229 35.26 16.65 12.76
C LYS A 229 35.41 15.97 11.40
N ALA A 230 34.33 15.39 10.88
CA ALA A 230 34.28 14.93 9.50
C ALA A 230 34.57 16.11 8.57
N VAL A 231 35.61 15.96 7.76
CA VAL A 231 36.06 16.92 6.75
C VAL A 231 34.93 17.13 5.75
N ARG A 232 34.39 18.35 5.69
CA ARG A 232 33.59 18.80 4.54
C ARG A 232 34.52 18.86 3.33
N ASN A 233 34.30 18.02 2.34
CA ASN A 233 34.83 18.25 1.00
C ASN A 233 34.01 19.38 0.35
N GLU A 234 34.42 20.63 0.57
CA GLU A 234 33.99 21.77 -0.24
C GLU A 234 34.76 21.79 -1.57
N PRO A 235 34.14 22.22 -2.69
CA PRO A 235 34.84 22.44 -3.95
C PRO A 235 35.83 23.61 -3.80
N PRO A 236 36.98 23.61 -4.49
CA PRO A 236 38.06 24.56 -4.22
C PRO A 236 37.67 25.99 -4.62
N LEU A 237 37.49 26.85 -3.61
CA LEU A 237 37.45 28.30 -3.75
C LEU A 237 38.88 28.87 -3.89
N ALA A 238 38.98 29.93 -4.70
CA ALA A 238 40.20 30.57 -5.16
C ALA A 238 41.15 31.06 -4.04
N ARG A 239 42.45 31.02 -4.34
CA ARG A 239 43.56 31.41 -3.45
C ARG A 239 43.44 32.87 -2.94
N PRO A 240 43.80 33.16 -1.67
CA PRO A 240 43.86 34.52 -1.16
C PRO A 240 45.19 35.21 -1.52
N ALA A 241 45.11 36.52 -1.79
CA ALA A 241 46.25 37.40 -2.06
C ALA A 241 47.01 37.79 -0.77
N ALA A 242 48.33 37.95 -0.90
CA ALA A 242 49.27 38.29 0.17
C ALA A 242 49.16 39.76 0.66
N PRO A 243 49.63 40.08 1.88
CA PRO A 243 49.53 41.43 2.46
C PRO A 243 50.67 42.34 1.96
N ARG A 244 50.37 43.63 1.75
CA ARG A 244 51.37 44.66 1.36
C ARG A 244 51.42 45.80 2.38
N ALA A 245 52.65 46.28 2.62
CA ALA A 245 53.09 47.24 3.63
C ALA A 245 52.70 48.71 3.38
N ALA A 246 52.87 49.55 4.41
CA ALA A 246 52.69 51.02 4.43
C ALA A 246 54.01 51.79 4.10
N PRO A 247 54.08 53.15 4.14
CA PRO A 247 53.57 54.15 3.17
C PRO A 247 54.63 55.19 2.66
N GLN A 248 54.19 56.14 1.79
CA GLN A 248 54.76 57.46 1.34
C GLN A 248 55.33 57.55 -0.11
N PRO A 249 55.49 58.76 -0.72
CA PRO A 249 54.59 59.93 -0.85
C PRO A 249 54.45 60.47 -2.32
N ALA A 250 53.64 61.54 -2.52
CA ALA A 250 53.16 62.13 -3.79
C ALA A 250 54.22 62.82 -4.70
N PRO A 251 53.85 63.20 -5.96
CA PRO A 251 53.54 64.62 -6.20
C PRO A 251 52.40 64.90 -7.23
N ALA A 252 52.21 66.20 -7.48
CA ALA A 252 51.00 66.96 -7.77
C ALA A 252 50.66 67.22 -9.27
N THR A 253 49.59 68.03 -9.44
CA THR A 253 49.09 68.79 -10.62
C THR A 253 47.97 68.09 -11.43
N ALA A 254 46.88 68.72 -11.90
CA ALA A 254 46.46 70.12 -11.94
C ALA A 254 44.94 70.28 -12.27
N VAL A 255 44.31 71.32 -11.67
CA VAL A 255 43.18 72.20 -12.06
C VAL A 255 41.72 71.66 -12.28
N PRO A 256 40.67 72.32 -11.71
CA PRO A 256 39.25 71.97 -11.82
C PRO A 256 38.41 72.92 -12.72
N ARG A 257 37.20 72.47 -13.14
CA ARG A 257 36.02 73.32 -13.49
C ARG A 257 34.74 72.45 -13.72
N PRO A 258 33.51 73.03 -13.73
CA PRO A 258 32.53 72.83 -12.65
C PRO A 258 31.23 72.08 -13.05
N ALA A 259 30.41 71.75 -12.03
CA ALA A 259 29.12 71.05 -12.11
C ALA A 259 28.03 71.80 -12.90
N PRO A 260 26.93 71.12 -13.30
CA PRO A 260 25.72 71.28 -12.49
C PRO A 260 24.73 70.08 -12.42
N ARG A 261 24.02 70.07 -11.27
CA ARG A 261 22.62 69.69 -10.98
C ARG A 261 22.02 68.37 -11.51
N ALA A 262 21.58 67.59 -10.53
CA ALA A 262 20.62 66.49 -10.64
C ALA A 262 19.22 66.95 -11.07
N THR A 263 18.60 66.16 -11.94
CA THR A 263 17.15 66.07 -12.14
C THR A 263 16.75 64.58 -12.15
N PRO A 264 15.64 64.18 -11.51
CA PRO A 264 15.16 62.81 -11.54
C PRO A 264 14.42 62.51 -12.86
N PRO A 265 14.42 61.26 -13.36
CA PRO A 265 13.67 60.91 -14.56
C PRO A 265 12.16 60.79 -14.29
N PRO A 266 11.32 61.06 -15.30
CA PRO A 266 9.87 61.20 -15.14
C PRO A 266 9.13 59.87 -15.20
N GLN A 267 8.07 59.74 -14.40
CA GLN A 267 7.01 58.76 -14.60
C GLN A 267 6.24 59.12 -15.87
N ARG A 268 6.20 58.21 -16.84
CA ARG A 268 5.30 58.27 -18.00
C ARG A 268 4.29 57.15 -17.89
N ALA A 269 3.08 57.52 -17.51
CA ALA A 269 1.88 56.78 -17.80
C ALA A 269 1.66 56.80 -19.33
N ALA A 270 1.50 55.63 -19.94
CA ALA A 270 0.95 55.49 -21.29
C ALA A 270 0.28 54.12 -21.38
N THR A 271 -1.04 54.14 -21.18
CA THR A 271 -2.06 53.51 -22.04
C THR A 271 -1.68 52.27 -22.85
N LEU A 272 -2.40 51.19 -22.52
CA LEU A 272 -2.61 49.96 -23.29
C LEU A 272 -2.76 50.19 -24.80
N PRO A 273 -2.08 49.37 -25.62
CA PRO A 273 -2.61 48.90 -26.89
C PRO A 273 -3.15 47.48 -26.71
N ALA A 274 -4.45 47.32 -26.89
CA ALA A 274 -5.08 46.02 -27.10
C ALA A 274 -4.63 45.46 -28.45
N ALA A 275 -3.83 44.39 -28.43
CA ALA A 275 -3.63 43.50 -29.56
C ALA A 275 -3.11 42.14 -29.06
N ASN A 276 -4.03 41.18 -28.95
CA ASN A 276 -3.84 39.72 -28.98
C ASN A 276 -2.61 39.15 -28.25
N ALA A 277 -2.67 39.13 -26.92
CA ALA A 277 -2.13 38.01 -26.17
C ALA A 277 -3.29 37.06 -25.89
N THR A 278 -3.43 36.03 -26.73
CA THR A 278 -4.22 34.85 -26.42
C THR A 278 -3.82 34.40 -25.02
N ALA A 279 -4.76 34.40 -24.08
CA ALA A 279 -4.56 33.82 -22.76
C ALA A 279 -3.94 32.42 -22.94
N PRO A 280 -3.00 31.97 -22.09
CA PRO A 280 -2.67 30.55 -22.06
C PRO A 280 -3.97 29.85 -21.69
N SER A 281 -4.62 29.26 -22.69
CA SER A 281 -5.70 28.31 -22.51
C SER A 281 -5.15 27.32 -21.51
N SER A 282 -5.68 27.31 -20.29
CA SER A 282 -5.43 26.24 -19.35
C SER A 282 -6.02 25.00 -20.00
N GLU A 283 -5.25 24.31 -20.82
CA GLU A 283 -5.64 23.01 -21.34
C GLU A 283 -5.93 22.17 -20.10
N THR A 284 -7.18 21.78 -19.93
CA THR A 284 -7.55 20.84 -18.88
C THR A 284 -6.98 19.50 -19.28
N VAL A 285 -6.24 18.85 -18.38
CA VAL A 285 -5.65 17.54 -18.66
C VAL A 285 -6.76 16.58 -19.12
N PRO A 286 -6.61 15.90 -20.27
CA PRO A 286 -7.62 14.95 -20.75
C PRO A 286 -7.95 13.92 -19.67
N PRO A 287 -9.25 13.58 -19.46
CA PRO A 287 -9.66 12.69 -18.37
C PRO A 287 -9.09 11.28 -18.51
N GLU A 288 -8.85 10.80 -19.73
CA GLU A 288 -8.21 9.52 -20.01
C GLU A 288 -6.74 9.51 -19.54
N LEU A 289 -6.02 10.59 -19.81
CA LEU A 289 -4.61 10.74 -19.42
C LEU A 289 -4.47 10.93 -17.90
N MET A 290 -5.42 11.60 -17.25
CA MET A 290 -5.50 11.68 -15.80
C MET A 290 -5.76 10.32 -15.15
N ALA A 291 -6.64 9.49 -15.72
CA ALA A 291 -6.92 8.16 -15.19
C ALA A 291 -5.68 7.24 -15.30
N GLU A 292 -4.97 7.26 -16.43
CA GLU A 292 -3.71 6.51 -16.59
C GLU A 292 -2.63 6.99 -15.61
N LEU A 293 -2.53 8.30 -15.37
CA LEU A 293 -1.63 8.85 -14.36
C LEU A 293 -2.01 8.40 -12.95
N GLU A 294 -3.30 8.39 -12.61
CA GLU A 294 -3.79 7.91 -11.31
C GLU A 294 -3.46 6.44 -11.07
N ASP A 295 -3.62 5.58 -12.09
CA ASP A 295 -3.23 4.18 -12.01
C ASP A 295 -1.72 4.02 -11.80
N LEU A 296 -0.89 4.79 -12.53
CA LEU A 296 0.56 4.81 -12.32
C LEU A 296 0.94 5.36 -10.95
N PHE A 297 0.24 6.35 -10.40
CA PHE A 297 0.46 6.84 -9.04
C PHE A 297 0.15 5.77 -7.99
N ILE A 298 -0.90 4.97 -8.20
CA ILE A 298 -1.25 3.87 -7.31
C ILE A 298 -0.18 2.78 -7.34
N LEU A 299 0.30 2.43 -8.54
CA LEU A 299 1.38 1.45 -8.73
C LEU A 299 2.71 1.96 -8.18
N ALA A 300 3.02 3.25 -8.33
CA ALA A 300 4.19 3.90 -7.76
C ALA A 300 4.20 3.84 -6.21
N GLN A 301 3.03 3.92 -5.58
CA GLN A 301 2.90 3.87 -4.12
C GLN A 301 2.88 2.45 -3.56
N ASN A 302 2.30 1.49 -4.28
CA ASN A 302 1.93 0.19 -3.73
C ASN A 302 2.48 -1.02 -4.51
N GLY A 303 2.96 -0.82 -5.74
CA GLY A 303 3.43 -1.87 -6.65
C GLY A 303 4.94 -2.10 -6.58
N ASN A 304 5.38 -3.20 -7.20
CA ASN A 304 6.81 -3.50 -7.37
C ASN A 304 7.37 -2.90 -8.68
N HIS A 305 8.69 -2.89 -8.86
CA HIS A 305 9.34 -2.30 -10.04
C HIS A 305 8.93 -2.97 -11.37
N TYR A 306 8.53 -4.24 -11.34
CA TYR A 306 8.05 -4.95 -12.54
C TYR A 306 6.64 -4.50 -12.91
N GLU A 307 5.75 -4.39 -11.93
CA GLU A 307 4.38 -3.88 -12.09
C GLU A 307 4.34 -2.40 -12.50
N LEU A 308 5.22 -1.57 -11.92
CA LEU A 308 5.33 -0.15 -12.28
C LEU A 308 5.78 0.05 -13.73
N LEU A 309 6.65 -0.82 -14.23
CA LEU A 309 7.05 -0.86 -15.64
C LEU A 309 6.08 -1.66 -16.51
N GLY A 310 5.07 -2.32 -15.94
CA GLY A 310 4.15 -3.17 -16.69
C GLY A 310 4.83 -4.34 -17.42
N VAL A 311 5.93 -4.87 -16.88
CA VAL A 311 6.71 -5.97 -17.47
C VAL A 311 6.67 -7.21 -16.58
N ASP A 312 6.75 -8.40 -17.18
CA ASP A 312 6.78 -9.66 -16.43
C ASP A 312 8.07 -9.80 -15.59
N TYR A 313 8.02 -10.59 -14.51
CA TYR A 313 9.21 -10.82 -13.68
C TYR A 313 10.33 -11.56 -14.42
N ARG A 314 9.99 -12.32 -15.47
CA ARG A 314 10.92 -13.00 -16.39
C ARG A 314 11.30 -12.14 -17.59
N ALA A 315 10.77 -10.92 -17.71
CA ALA A 315 11.04 -10.05 -18.84
C ALA A 315 12.54 -9.86 -19.02
N GLU A 316 12.98 -9.94 -20.28
CA GLU A 316 14.37 -9.72 -20.63
C GLU A 316 14.72 -8.22 -20.57
N THR A 317 16.01 -7.91 -20.48
CA THR A 317 16.49 -6.51 -20.39
C THR A 317 16.07 -5.66 -21.59
N ASP A 318 15.83 -6.26 -22.75
CA ASP A 318 15.34 -5.53 -23.94
C ASP A 318 13.84 -5.19 -23.85
N GLU A 319 13.05 -6.00 -23.18
CA GLU A 319 11.63 -5.73 -22.91
C GLU A 319 11.46 -4.60 -21.87
N ILE A 320 12.31 -4.62 -20.83
CA ILE A 320 12.39 -3.55 -19.82
C ILE A 320 12.77 -2.20 -20.47
N LYS A 321 13.73 -2.19 -21.39
CA LYS A 321 14.10 -0.98 -22.15
C LYS A 321 12.95 -0.47 -23.01
N LYS A 322 12.21 -1.37 -23.69
CA LYS A 322 11.07 -0.99 -24.53
C LYS A 322 9.96 -0.33 -23.70
N SER A 323 9.58 -0.96 -22.59
CA SER A 323 8.59 -0.40 -21.66
C SER A 323 9.02 0.98 -21.13
N TYR A 324 10.26 1.12 -20.67
CA TYR A 324 10.79 2.40 -20.18
C TYR A 324 10.71 3.51 -21.25
N VAL A 325 11.03 3.20 -22.50
CA VAL A 325 10.93 4.14 -23.62
C VAL A 325 9.47 4.53 -23.91
N GLU A 326 8.53 3.58 -23.82
CA GLU A 326 7.10 3.86 -24.00
C GLU A 326 6.53 4.75 -22.90
N LEU A 327 6.86 4.45 -21.64
CA LEU A 327 6.46 5.27 -20.48
C LEU A 327 7.07 6.67 -20.55
N THR A 328 8.34 6.78 -20.93
CA THR A 328 9.01 8.07 -21.10
C THR A 328 8.35 8.90 -22.19
N LYS A 329 8.02 8.31 -23.34
CA LYS A 329 7.33 9.04 -24.43
C LYS A 329 5.94 9.55 -24.05
N ARG A 330 5.22 8.83 -23.19
CA ARG A 330 3.85 9.19 -22.79
C ARG A 330 3.80 10.11 -21.57
N PHE A 331 4.70 9.91 -20.61
CA PHE A 331 4.64 10.53 -19.29
C PHE A 331 5.88 11.37 -18.94
N HIS A 332 6.64 11.85 -19.93
CA HIS A 332 7.75 12.77 -19.66
C HIS A 332 7.26 14.05 -18.94
N PRO A 333 7.95 14.52 -17.88
CA PRO A 333 7.60 15.74 -17.15
C PRO A 333 7.32 16.96 -18.02
N ASP A 334 8.10 17.15 -19.10
CA ASP A 334 7.94 18.29 -20.01
C ASP A 334 6.57 18.34 -20.72
N HIS A 335 5.89 17.20 -20.89
CA HIS A 335 4.56 17.16 -21.50
C HIS A 335 3.48 17.77 -20.60
N PHE A 336 3.78 18.00 -19.32
CA PHE A 336 2.83 18.48 -18.32
C PHE A 336 2.97 19.96 -17.99
N ASN A 337 4.09 20.59 -18.38
CA ASN A 337 4.32 22.03 -18.21
C ASN A 337 3.23 22.90 -18.87
N ARG A 338 2.62 22.42 -19.96
CA ARG A 338 1.53 23.11 -20.68
C ARG A 338 0.22 23.23 -19.88
N PHE A 339 0.01 22.40 -18.86
CA PHE A 339 -1.22 22.38 -18.07
C PHE A 339 -1.19 23.35 -16.88
N ASN A 340 -0.06 24.05 -16.66
CA ASN A 340 0.12 25.08 -15.65
C ASN A 340 -0.37 24.68 -14.24
N ASN A 341 -0.15 23.42 -13.85
CA ASN A 341 -0.56 22.85 -12.57
C ASN A 341 0.68 22.39 -11.79
N PRO A 342 1.20 23.20 -10.85
CA PRO A 342 2.42 22.89 -10.12
C PRO A 342 2.30 21.66 -9.20
N ALA A 343 1.10 21.39 -8.68
CA ALA A 343 0.86 20.21 -7.84
C ALA A 343 0.87 18.91 -8.66
N LEU A 344 0.32 18.94 -9.88
CA LEU A 344 0.40 17.81 -10.80
C LEU A 344 1.84 17.62 -11.31
N GLN A 345 2.53 18.71 -11.64
CA GLN A 345 3.92 18.67 -12.11
C GLN A 345 4.82 17.98 -11.07
N ALA A 346 4.76 18.41 -9.81
CA ALA A 346 5.54 17.79 -8.73
C ALA A 346 5.24 16.29 -8.54
N ARG A 347 3.99 15.88 -8.76
CA ARG A 347 3.61 14.45 -8.71
C ARG A 347 4.17 13.68 -9.89
N VAL A 348 4.05 14.20 -11.12
CA VAL A 348 4.61 13.57 -12.32
C VAL A 348 6.13 13.47 -12.24
N ASP A 349 6.81 14.50 -11.73
CA ASP A 349 8.25 14.49 -11.50
C ASP A 349 8.66 13.36 -10.55
N ALA A 350 7.93 13.19 -9.44
CA ALA A 350 8.17 12.10 -8.48
C ALA A 350 7.89 10.70 -9.09
N LEU A 351 6.82 10.56 -9.88
CA LEU A 351 6.51 9.32 -10.58
C LEU A 351 7.60 8.98 -11.61
N PHE A 352 8.06 9.95 -12.38
CA PHE A 352 9.10 9.74 -13.38
C PHE A 352 10.44 9.34 -12.76
N ALA A 353 10.78 9.90 -11.60
CA ALA A 353 11.94 9.47 -10.82
C ALA A 353 11.85 7.99 -10.41
N GLN A 354 10.68 7.53 -9.96
CA GLN A 354 10.46 6.13 -9.59
C GLN A 354 10.45 5.18 -10.80
N ILE A 355 9.87 5.58 -11.94
CA ILE A 355 9.94 4.81 -13.19
C ILE A 355 11.40 4.65 -13.64
N THR A 356 12.20 5.70 -13.51
CA THR A 356 13.63 5.67 -13.85
C THR A 356 14.41 4.77 -12.90
N GLU A 357 14.18 4.88 -11.59
CA GLU A 357 14.79 4.01 -10.59
C GLU A 357 14.44 2.53 -10.80
N ALA A 358 13.17 2.25 -11.14
CA ALA A 358 12.71 0.90 -11.47
C ALA A 358 13.44 0.35 -12.69
N ALA A 359 13.53 1.12 -13.78
CA ALA A 359 14.20 0.71 -15.00
C ALA A 359 15.71 0.51 -14.80
N GLU A 360 16.39 1.40 -14.08
CA GLU A 360 17.83 1.26 -13.78
C GLU A 360 18.12 0.04 -12.90
N THR A 361 17.24 -0.24 -11.94
CA THR A 361 17.38 -1.38 -11.03
C THR A 361 17.17 -2.70 -11.77
N LEU A 362 16.19 -2.77 -12.68
CA LEU A 362 15.86 -4.00 -13.42
C LEU A 362 16.72 -4.24 -14.67
N LYS A 363 17.33 -3.19 -15.23
CA LYS A 363 18.23 -3.27 -16.39
C LYS A 363 19.59 -3.87 -16.05
N ASP A 364 20.10 -3.65 -14.84
CA ASP A 364 21.37 -4.20 -14.37
C ASP A 364 21.14 -5.57 -13.70
N PRO A 365 21.74 -6.68 -14.22
CA PRO A 365 21.54 -8.02 -13.67
C PRO A 365 21.89 -8.16 -12.18
N ALA A 366 22.94 -7.47 -11.71
CA ALA A 366 23.37 -7.54 -10.31
C ALA A 366 22.42 -6.75 -9.40
N ARG A 367 21.97 -5.56 -9.84
CA ARG A 367 20.96 -4.78 -9.10
C ARG A 367 19.60 -5.47 -9.11
N ARG A 368 19.21 -6.09 -10.21
CA ARG A 368 17.99 -6.91 -10.35
C ARG A 368 18.02 -8.11 -9.42
N ALA A 369 19.13 -8.85 -9.36
CA ALA A 369 19.28 -9.97 -8.43
C ALA A 369 19.19 -9.51 -6.97
N ASN A 370 19.89 -8.43 -6.60
CA ASN A 370 19.81 -7.85 -5.25
C ASN A 370 18.39 -7.36 -4.90
N TYR A 371 17.70 -6.74 -5.86
CA TYR A 371 16.30 -6.33 -5.71
C TYR A 371 15.40 -7.55 -5.53
N ASN A 372 15.57 -8.58 -6.36
CA ASN A 372 14.80 -9.80 -6.27
C ASN A 372 15.03 -10.55 -4.96
N GLU A 373 16.25 -10.57 -4.47
CA GLU A 373 16.58 -11.17 -3.18
C GLU A 373 15.99 -10.37 -2.01
N LYS A 374 16.12 -9.03 -2.04
CA LYS A 374 15.63 -8.11 -1.01
C LYS A 374 14.11 -8.19 -0.79
N TYR A 375 13.35 -8.33 -1.87
CA TYR A 375 11.89 -8.47 -1.82
C TYR A 375 11.43 -9.94 -1.91
N GLU A 376 12.37 -10.88 -1.79
CA GLU A 376 12.15 -12.32 -2.01
C GLU A 376 11.41 -12.64 -3.32
N LEU A 377 11.48 -11.78 -4.34
CA LEU A 377 10.89 -11.96 -5.66
C LEU A 377 11.42 -13.23 -6.33
N ASP A 378 12.68 -13.61 -6.13
CA ASP A 378 13.14 -14.91 -6.67
C ASP A 378 12.48 -16.11 -5.97
N LYS A 379 12.11 -16.03 -4.68
CA LYS A 379 11.42 -17.11 -3.96
C LYS A 379 9.88 -17.02 -4.04
N THR A 380 9.34 -15.87 -4.38
CA THR A 380 7.90 -15.60 -4.52
C THR A 380 7.45 -15.63 -5.98
N MET A 381 8.37 -15.40 -6.93
CA MET A 381 8.16 -15.40 -8.38
C MET A 381 8.80 -16.61 -9.11
N LEU A 382 9.95 -17.22 -8.69
CA LEU A 382 10.40 -18.55 -9.23
C LEU A 382 9.69 -19.76 -8.59
N LYS A 383 8.80 -19.55 -7.62
CA LYS A 383 7.70 -20.50 -7.42
C LYS A 383 6.64 -20.15 -8.47
N PRO A 384 6.07 -21.07 -9.27
CA PRO A 384 4.66 -20.88 -9.57
C PRO A 384 4.00 -20.79 -8.18
N GLN A 385 3.50 -19.62 -7.77
CA GLN A 385 3.13 -19.35 -6.38
C GLN A 385 2.52 -20.59 -5.70
N SER A 386 3.31 -21.27 -4.86
CA SER A 386 2.93 -22.58 -4.30
C SER A 386 3.04 -22.57 -2.79
N ILE A 387 1.99 -23.11 -2.16
CA ILE A 387 1.89 -23.71 -0.82
C ILE A 387 3.28 -24.11 -0.27
N PRO A 388 3.63 -23.82 0.99
CA PRO A 388 4.96 -24.11 1.54
C PRO A 388 5.18 -25.61 1.74
N ALA A 389 6.30 -26.13 1.24
CA ALA A 389 6.83 -27.45 1.59
C ALA A 389 8.20 -27.29 2.29
N ARG A 390 8.44 -28.05 3.36
CA ARG A 390 9.76 -28.29 3.95
C ARG A 390 10.21 -29.69 3.51
N ALA A 391 11.47 -29.82 3.08
CA ALA A 391 12.17 -31.05 2.62
C ALA A 391 12.05 -32.23 3.62
N GLY A 392 12.08 -33.53 3.32
CA GLY A 392 12.28 -34.47 2.20
C GLY A 392 12.24 -35.90 2.84
N PRO A 393 12.53 -37.06 2.21
CA PRO A 393 12.93 -37.34 0.83
C PRO A 393 11.91 -38.22 0.07
N GLU A 394 12.23 -38.38 -1.21
CA GLU A 394 11.53 -39.08 -2.27
C GLU A 394 11.05 -40.50 -1.94
N LYS A 395 9.83 -40.82 -2.39
CA LYS A 395 9.54 -42.10 -3.04
C LYS A 395 8.64 -41.85 -4.26
N GLU A 396 9.18 -42.21 -5.41
CA GLU A 396 8.49 -42.29 -6.70
C GLU A 396 7.16 -43.05 -6.54
N ASN A 397 6.01 -42.37 -6.70
CA ASN A 397 4.71 -42.90 -7.18
C ASN A 397 3.46 -42.06 -6.77
N THR A 398 3.49 -40.72 -6.79
CA THR A 398 2.32 -39.91 -6.35
C THR A 398 1.85 -38.80 -7.31
N LYS A 399 2.21 -38.86 -8.60
CA LYS A 399 1.78 -37.82 -9.58
C LYS A 399 0.31 -37.91 -10.03
N LEU A 400 -0.43 -38.96 -9.67
CA LEU A 400 -1.80 -39.18 -10.16
C LEU A 400 -2.92 -38.67 -9.22
N TYR A 401 -2.64 -38.42 -7.93
CA TYR A 401 -3.69 -38.13 -6.93
C TYR A 401 -3.79 -36.66 -6.48
N ALA A 402 -2.84 -35.79 -6.86
CA ALA A 402 -2.79 -34.38 -6.38
C ALA A 402 -3.60 -33.37 -7.22
N TYR A 403 -3.97 -33.73 -8.47
CA TYR A 403 -4.81 -32.88 -9.32
C TYR A 403 -6.30 -32.98 -8.95
N GLU A 404 -6.75 -34.17 -8.56
CA GLU A 404 -8.14 -34.43 -8.19
C GLU A 404 -8.56 -33.59 -6.96
N ASP A 405 -7.65 -33.35 -6.01
CA ASP A 405 -7.94 -32.63 -4.77
C ASP A 405 -8.15 -31.11 -4.98
N ARG A 406 -7.36 -30.47 -5.87
CA ARG A 406 -7.51 -29.04 -6.19
C ARG A 406 -8.77 -28.76 -6.99
N GLU A 407 -9.06 -29.59 -7.98
CA GLU A 407 -10.31 -29.51 -8.74
C GLU A 407 -11.52 -29.73 -7.85
N HIS A 408 -11.45 -30.72 -6.95
CA HIS A 408 -12.50 -30.99 -5.99
C HIS A 408 -12.74 -29.79 -5.05
N THR A 409 -11.67 -29.24 -4.47
CA THR A 409 -11.75 -28.09 -3.54
C THR A 409 -12.28 -26.82 -4.23
N ALA A 410 -11.81 -26.51 -5.44
CA ALA A 410 -12.32 -25.38 -6.22
C ALA A 410 -13.80 -25.58 -6.57
N LYS A 411 -14.19 -26.81 -6.95
CA LYS A 411 -15.57 -27.16 -7.24
C LYS A 411 -16.47 -27.08 -6.01
N GLN A 412 -15.97 -27.45 -4.83
CA GLN A 412 -16.68 -27.26 -3.56
C GLN A 412 -16.92 -25.78 -3.28
N HIS A 413 -15.91 -24.92 -3.38
CA HIS A 413 -16.12 -23.48 -3.21
C HIS A 413 -17.11 -22.92 -4.24
N TYR A 414 -17.05 -23.39 -5.48
CA TYR A 414 -18.03 -23.05 -6.50
C TYR A 414 -19.47 -23.48 -6.15
N THR A 415 -19.67 -24.69 -5.62
CA THR A 415 -21.00 -25.16 -5.21
C THR A 415 -21.55 -24.36 -4.04
N HIS A 416 -20.74 -24.12 -3.01
CA HIS A 416 -21.12 -23.28 -1.86
C HIS A 416 -21.42 -21.84 -2.31
N GLY A 417 -20.63 -21.28 -3.23
CA GLY A 417 -20.91 -19.96 -3.80
C GLY A 417 -22.25 -19.90 -4.53
N LYS A 418 -22.62 -20.94 -5.29
CA LYS A 418 -23.93 -21.03 -5.95
C LYS A 418 -25.08 -21.19 -4.97
N GLU A 419 -24.89 -21.95 -3.90
CA GLU A 419 -25.88 -22.10 -2.83
C GLU A 419 -26.09 -20.78 -2.09
N ALA A 420 -25.01 -20.08 -1.71
CA ALA A 420 -25.06 -18.76 -1.11
C ALA A 420 -25.73 -17.73 -2.04
N PHE A 421 -25.43 -17.77 -3.34
CA PHE A 421 -26.05 -16.90 -4.34
C PHE A 421 -27.57 -17.15 -4.44
N LYS A 422 -28.01 -18.41 -4.47
CA LYS A 422 -29.43 -18.79 -4.43
C LYS A 422 -30.10 -18.34 -3.13
N ALA A 423 -29.39 -18.40 -2.02
CA ALA A 423 -29.83 -17.92 -0.71
C ALA A 423 -29.78 -16.38 -0.56
N GLN A 424 -29.46 -15.64 -1.64
CA GLN A 424 -29.30 -14.17 -1.65
C GLN A 424 -28.22 -13.63 -0.71
N LYS A 425 -27.32 -14.48 -0.21
CA LYS A 425 -26.14 -14.10 0.57
C LYS A 425 -25.00 -13.73 -0.37
N PHE A 426 -25.11 -12.54 -0.98
CA PHE A 426 -24.21 -12.14 -2.07
C PHE A 426 -22.76 -11.90 -1.63
N TYR A 427 -22.53 -11.53 -0.37
CA TYR A 427 -21.18 -11.39 0.18
C TYR A 427 -20.47 -12.75 0.27
N ASP A 428 -21.10 -13.72 0.94
CA ASP A 428 -20.59 -15.09 1.08
C ASP A 428 -20.37 -15.75 -0.29
N ALA A 429 -21.31 -15.54 -1.22
CA ALA A 429 -21.19 -16.01 -2.60
C ALA A 429 -19.94 -15.41 -3.29
N THR A 430 -19.70 -14.12 -3.11
CA THR A 430 -18.52 -13.44 -3.68
C THR A 430 -17.23 -14.05 -3.15
N GLU A 431 -17.12 -14.29 -1.84
CA GLU A 431 -15.92 -14.86 -1.24
C GLU A 431 -15.70 -16.31 -1.67
N HIS A 432 -16.75 -17.13 -1.70
CA HIS A 432 -16.65 -18.51 -2.21
C HIS A 432 -16.25 -18.55 -3.69
N PHE A 433 -16.80 -17.69 -4.55
CA PHE A 433 -16.38 -17.61 -5.95
C PHE A 433 -14.95 -17.07 -6.10
N ARG A 434 -14.50 -16.13 -5.26
CA ARG A 434 -13.10 -15.68 -5.22
C ARG A 434 -12.15 -16.80 -4.88
N GLN A 435 -12.48 -17.65 -3.91
CA GLN A 435 -11.66 -18.83 -3.60
C GLN A 435 -11.62 -19.82 -4.76
N ALA A 436 -12.77 -20.08 -5.41
CA ALA A 436 -12.81 -20.95 -6.60
C ALA A 436 -11.92 -20.42 -7.74
N VAL A 437 -11.99 -19.11 -8.02
CA VAL A 437 -11.13 -18.43 -9.01
C VAL A 437 -9.66 -18.43 -8.59
N ARG A 438 -9.36 -18.30 -7.30
CA ARG A 438 -7.98 -18.32 -6.79
C ARG A 438 -7.34 -19.70 -6.96
N ILE A 439 -8.10 -20.77 -6.73
CA ILE A 439 -7.59 -22.15 -6.84
C ILE A 439 -7.47 -22.55 -8.31
N LEU A 440 -8.50 -22.27 -9.12
CA LEU A 440 -8.51 -22.52 -10.55
C LEU A 440 -8.90 -21.24 -11.32
N PRO A 441 -7.91 -20.40 -11.69
CA PRO A 441 -8.18 -19.15 -12.41
C PRO A 441 -8.67 -19.39 -13.84
N ASP A 442 -8.34 -20.56 -14.40
CA ASP A 442 -8.57 -20.94 -15.80
C ASP A 442 -9.90 -21.67 -16.02
N VAL A 443 -10.85 -21.51 -15.10
CA VAL A 443 -12.23 -22.00 -15.26
C VAL A 443 -13.17 -20.82 -15.54
N ALA A 444 -13.63 -20.70 -16.78
CA ALA A 444 -14.51 -19.62 -17.23
C ALA A 444 -15.82 -19.52 -16.42
N GLU A 445 -16.31 -20.64 -15.90
CA GLU A 445 -17.51 -20.67 -15.04
C GLU A 445 -17.27 -19.95 -13.71
N TYR A 446 -16.08 -20.05 -13.11
CA TYR A 446 -15.80 -19.40 -11.84
C TYR A 446 -15.68 -17.88 -12.01
N GLN A 447 -15.00 -17.45 -13.07
CA GLN A 447 -14.90 -16.04 -13.47
C GLN A 447 -16.29 -15.44 -13.73
N PHE A 448 -17.15 -16.17 -14.47
CA PHE A 448 -18.52 -15.75 -14.76
C PHE A 448 -19.37 -15.56 -13.50
N TRP A 449 -19.36 -16.53 -12.58
CA TRP A 449 -20.17 -16.46 -11.37
C TRP A 449 -19.67 -15.38 -10.39
N LEU A 450 -18.35 -15.18 -10.32
CA LEU A 450 -17.77 -14.06 -9.57
C LEU A 450 -18.23 -12.71 -10.16
N GLY A 451 -18.04 -12.50 -11.47
CA GLY A 451 -18.44 -11.27 -12.15
C GLY A 451 -19.95 -10.99 -12.03
N ARG A 452 -20.78 -12.01 -12.21
CA ARG A 452 -22.23 -11.93 -12.02
C ARG A 452 -22.60 -11.48 -10.60
N THR A 453 -21.93 -12.02 -9.58
CA THR A 453 -22.21 -11.66 -8.18
C THR A 453 -21.77 -10.23 -7.87
N LEU A 454 -20.58 -9.84 -8.34
CA LEU A 454 -20.06 -8.46 -8.18
C LEU A 454 -20.95 -7.42 -8.88
N SER A 455 -21.58 -7.77 -9.99
CA SER A 455 -22.50 -6.88 -10.73
C SER A 455 -23.74 -6.45 -9.93
N LEU A 456 -24.02 -7.12 -8.82
CA LEU A 456 -25.10 -6.76 -7.90
C LEU A 456 -24.75 -5.53 -7.06
N ASN A 457 -23.47 -5.26 -6.83
CA ASN A 457 -23.00 -4.12 -6.05
C ASN A 457 -22.51 -2.97 -6.96
N PRO A 458 -23.15 -1.78 -6.91
CA PRO A 458 -22.76 -0.61 -7.69
C PRO A 458 -21.29 -0.20 -7.57
N GLN A 459 -20.70 -0.33 -6.38
CA GLN A 459 -19.31 0.05 -6.14
C GLN A 459 -18.30 -0.88 -6.82
N ARG A 460 -18.73 -2.09 -7.21
CA ARG A 460 -17.87 -3.13 -7.80
C ARG A 460 -18.16 -3.40 -9.27
N HIS A 461 -18.86 -2.49 -9.95
CA HIS A 461 -19.16 -2.64 -11.38
C HIS A 461 -17.91 -2.77 -12.25
N LYS A 462 -16.82 -2.05 -11.94
CA LYS A 462 -15.54 -2.19 -12.68
C LYS A 462 -14.95 -3.61 -12.56
N GLU A 463 -14.86 -4.12 -11.33
CA GLU A 463 -14.39 -5.49 -11.06
C GLU A 463 -15.32 -6.54 -11.71
N ALA A 464 -16.64 -6.30 -11.68
CA ALA A 464 -17.62 -7.17 -12.32
C ALA A 464 -17.43 -7.26 -13.84
N GLU A 465 -17.21 -6.11 -14.49
CA GLU A 465 -16.95 -6.02 -15.95
C GLU A 465 -15.69 -6.80 -16.32
N GLU A 466 -14.58 -6.59 -15.61
CA GLU A 466 -13.31 -7.29 -15.84
C GLU A 466 -13.48 -8.82 -15.77
N ARG A 467 -14.17 -9.32 -14.72
CA ARG A 467 -14.37 -10.77 -14.53
C ARG A 467 -15.29 -11.37 -15.59
N LEU A 468 -16.34 -10.66 -16.00
CA LEU A 468 -17.25 -11.13 -17.06
C LEU A 468 -16.59 -11.11 -18.44
N LEU A 469 -15.78 -10.09 -18.75
CA LEU A 469 -15.00 -10.03 -19.99
C LEU A 469 -13.95 -11.14 -20.04
N LYS A 470 -13.23 -11.41 -18.94
CA LYS A 470 -12.31 -12.55 -18.86
C LYS A 470 -13.02 -13.89 -19.09
N ALA A 471 -14.21 -14.07 -18.53
CA ALA A 471 -15.01 -15.27 -18.78
C ALA A 471 -15.40 -15.39 -20.26
N GLN A 472 -15.69 -14.26 -20.92
CA GLN A 472 -16.01 -14.18 -22.35
C GLN A 472 -14.78 -14.47 -23.23
N GLU A 473 -13.60 -13.96 -22.89
CA GLU A 473 -12.35 -14.29 -23.61
C GLU A 473 -12.08 -15.80 -23.59
N MET A 474 -12.33 -16.46 -22.46
CA MET A 474 -12.12 -17.89 -22.30
C MET A 474 -13.16 -18.76 -23.02
N LYS A 475 -14.42 -18.31 -23.06
CA LYS A 475 -15.50 -18.98 -23.82
C LYS A 475 -16.28 -17.94 -24.66
N PRO A 476 -15.73 -17.53 -25.82
CA PRO A 476 -16.25 -16.41 -26.63
C PRO A 476 -17.71 -16.53 -27.06
N ASP A 477 -18.15 -17.76 -27.36
CA ASP A 477 -19.48 -18.02 -27.90
C ASP A 477 -20.45 -18.59 -26.85
N ARG A 478 -20.11 -18.54 -25.55
CA ARG A 478 -21.02 -19.05 -24.50
C ARG A 478 -22.14 -18.04 -24.24
N ILE A 479 -23.33 -18.36 -24.76
CA ILE A 479 -24.53 -17.50 -24.74
C ILE A 479 -24.84 -16.93 -23.35
N GLU A 480 -24.71 -17.73 -22.28
CA GLU A 480 -25.00 -17.25 -20.91
C GLU A 480 -24.08 -16.10 -20.48
N ILE A 481 -22.80 -16.11 -20.88
CA ILE A 481 -21.85 -15.04 -20.55
C ILE A 481 -22.20 -13.78 -21.34
N LEU A 482 -22.47 -13.93 -22.64
CA LEU A 482 -22.84 -12.81 -23.51
C LEU A 482 -24.14 -12.14 -23.05
N LEU A 483 -25.14 -12.93 -22.63
CA LEU A 483 -26.39 -12.40 -22.07
C LEU A 483 -26.16 -11.67 -20.74
N GLU A 484 -25.35 -12.19 -19.82
CA GLU A 484 -25.05 -11.48 -18.57
C GLU A 484 -24.28 -10.18 -18.81
N LEU A 485 -23.33 -10.14 -19.75
CA LEU A 485 -22.67 -8.90 -20.16
C LEU A 485 -23.68 -7.90 -20.74
N ALA A 486 -24.60 -8.36 -21.61
CA ALA A 486 -25.64 -7.52 -22.18
C ALA A 486 -26.57 -6.94 -21.11
N ARG A 487 -27.03 -7.77 -20.15
CA ARG A 487 -27.84 -7.35 -19.00
C ARG A 487 -27.08 -6.37 -18.10
N PHE A 488 -25.82 -6.66 -17.81
CA PHE A 488 -24.95 -5.82 -17.00
C PHE A 488 -24.81 -4.42 -17.62
N TYR A 489 -24.45 -4.33 -18.90
CA TYR A 489 -24.34 -3.06 -19.61
C TYR A 489 -25.66 -2.29 -19.68
N ASN A 490 -26.78 -3.01 -19.84
CA ASN A 490 -28.09 -2.37 -19.84
C ASN A 490 -28.44 -1.80 -18.44
N LYS A 491 -28.10 -2.53 -17.36
CA LYS A 491 -28.31 -2.09 -15.97
C LYS A 491 -27.52 -0.82 -15.64
N ILE A 492 -26.30 -0.69 -16.17
CA ILE A 492 -25.47 0.52 -16.00
C ILE A 492 -25.72 1.59 -17.07
N LYS A 493 -26.80 1.46 -17.86
CA LYS A 493 -27.25 2.42 -18.89
C LYS A 493 -26.27 2.62 -20.06
N LEU A 494 -25.36 1.67 -20.29
CA LEU A 494 -24.47 1.64 -21.46
C LEU A 494 -25.12 0.86 -22.61
N HIS A 495 -26.24 1.37 -23.13
CA HIS A 495 -27.10 0.68 -24.10
C HIS A 495 -26.38 0.27 -25.39
N ILE A 496 -25.44 1.08 -25.89
CA ILE A 496 -24.67 0.76 -27.10
C ILE A 496 -23.80 -0.50 -26.89
N ARG A 497 -23.14 -0.61 -25.73
CA ARG A 497 -22.35 -1.81 -25.39
C ARG A 497 -23.28 -3.02 -25.23
N ALA A 498 -24.40 -2.85 -24.54
CA ALA A 498 -25.40 -3.90 -24.36
C ALA A 498 -25.91 -4.44 -25.71
N GLN A 499 -26.21 -3.55 -26.66
CA GLN A 499 -26.72 -3.91 -27.98
C GLN A 499 -25.72 -4.78 -28.76
N LYS A 500 -24.41 -4.51 -28.68
CA LYS A 500 -23.38 -5.35 -29.33
C LYS A 500 -23.43 -6.80 -28.83
N PHE A 501 -23.58 -7.00 -27.52
CA PHE A 501 -23.66 -8.35 -26.96
C PHE A 501 -24.99 -9.04 -27.28
N TYR A 502 -26.12 -8.32 -27.25
CA TYR A 502 -27.40 -8.87 -27.72
C TYR A 502 -27.37 -9.25 -29.21
N GLN A 503 -26.74 -8.44 -30.06
CA GLN A 503 -26.52 -8.76 -31.47
C GLN A 503 -25.74 -10.06 -31.62
N ARG A 504 -24.64 -10.22 -30.88
CA ARG A 504 -23.84 -11.45 -30.90
C ARG A 504 -24.62 -12.68 -30.42
N VAL A 505 -25.45 -12.54 -29.39
CA VAL A 505 -26.34 -13.62 -28.95
C VAL A 505 -27.35 -13.97 -30.04
N TYR A 506 -27.92 -12.98 -30.72
CA TYR A 506 -28.85 -13.21 -31.83
C TYR A 506 -28.19 -13.91 -33.02
N GLU A 507 -26.94 -13.58 -33.35
CA GLU A 507 -26.15 -14.27 -34.38
C GLU A 507 -25.93 -15.75 -34.04
N LEU A 508 -25.58 -16.05 -32.79
CA LEU A 508 -25.32 -17.42 -32.34
C LEU A 508 -26.60 -18.23 -32.12
N LYS A 509 -27.66 -17.57 -31.62
CA LYS A 509 -28.93 -18.19 -31.28
C LYS A 509 -30.09 -17.25 -31.64
N PRO A 510 -30.53 -17.28 -32.91
CA PRO A 510 -31.57 -16.37 -33.40
C PRO A 510 -32.89 -16.50 -32.66
N ASP A 511 -33.23 -17.67 -32.11
CA ASP A 511 -34.45 -17.96 -31.36
C ASP A 511 -34.43 -17.46 -29.90
N ASN A 512 -33.32 -16.90 -29.42
CA ASN A 512 -33.25 -16.35 -28.06
C ASN A 512 -34.22 -15.16 -27.90
N GLU A 513 -35.25 -15.33 -27.07
CA GLU A 513 -36.31 -14.32 -26.90
C GLU A 513 -35.80 -13.02 -26.29
N GLU A 514 -34.87 -13.09 -25.35
CA GLU A 514 -34.33 -11.92 -24.67
C GLU A 514 -33.52 -11.03 -25.62
N ALA A 515 -32.65 -11.64 -26.43
CA ALA A 515 -31.89 -10.91 -27.44
C ALA A 515 -32.81 -10.28 -28.50
N ARG A 516 -33.84 -11.01 -28.97
CA ARG A 516 -34.83 -10.45 -29.92
C ARG A 516 -35.60 -9.27 -29.32
N GLN A 517 -36.04 -9.38 -28.08
CA GLN A 517 -36.75 -8.30 -27.38
C GLN A 517 -35.85 -7.08 -27.22
N ALA A 518 -34.60 -7.27 -26.77
CA ALA A 518 -33.64 -6.19 -26.59
C ALA A 518 -33.25 -5.49 -27.91
N LEU A 519 -33.27 -6.22 -29.03
CA LEU A 519 -33.02 -5.69 -30.38
C LEU A 519 -34.28 -5.17 -31.08
N GLY A 520 -35.48 -5.34 -30.49
CA GLY A 520 -36.74 -4.90 -31.09
C GLY A 520 -37.20 -5.73 -32.30
N ILE A 521 -36.72 -6.97 -32.44
CA ILE A 521 -37.04 -7.86 -33.58
C ILE A 521 -38.36 -8.58 -33.30
N LYS A 522 -39.39 -8.31 -34.12
CA LYS A 522 -40.69 -9.01 -34.02
C LYS A 522 -40.55 -10.45 -34.50
N LYS A 523 -41.17 -11.39 -33.77
CA LYS A 523 -41.19 -12.83 -34.10
C LYS A 523 -41.71 -13.01 -35.53
N GLU A 524 -40.83 -13.36 -36.47
CA GLU A 524 -41.27 -13.85 -37.77
C GLU A 524 -42.12 -15.09 -37.51
N ARG A 525 -43.37 -15.04 -37.98
CA ARG A 525 -44.25 -16.22 -38.00
C ARG A 525 -43.48 -17.28 -38.79
N GLY A 526 -43.14 -18.40 -38.15
CA GLY A 526 -42.50 -19.52 -38.82
C GLY A 526 -43.28 -19.93 -40.08
N PRO A 527 -42.64 -20.64 -41.03
CA PRO A 527 -43.26 -20.97 -42.31
C PRO A 527 -44.65 -21.57 -42.07
N ILE A 528 -45.63 -21.02 -42.78
CA ILE A 528 -47.02 -21.46 -42.67
C ILE A 528 -47.02 -22.95 -43.02
N THR A 529 -47.16 -23.80 -42.02
CA THR A 529 -47.34 -25.23 -42.26
C THR A 529 -48.70 -25.41 -42.93
N PHE A 530 -48.82 -26.35 -43.88
CA PHE A 530 -50.06 -26.65 -44.60
C PHE A 530 -51.26 -26.88 -43.64
N LYS A 531 -50.95 -27.41 -42.44
CA LYS A 531 -51.90 -27.62 -41.34
C LYS A 531 -52.39 -26.33 -40.67
N GLY A 532 -51.58 -25.27 -40.69
CA GLY A 532 -51.96 -23.91 -40.29
C GLY A 532 -52.77 -23.17 -41.37
N LEU A 533 -52.51 -23.46 -42.65
CA LEU A 533 -53.29 -22.96 -43.79
C LEU A 533 -54.73 -23.50 -43.78
N LEU A 534 -54.91 -24.78 -43.39
CA LEU A 534 -56.21 -25.45 -43.23
C LEU A 534 -57.03 -24.99 -42.02
N LYS A 535 -56.41 -24.31 -41.04
CA LYS A 535 -57.07 -23.80 -39.83
C LYS A 535 -57.40 -22.30 -39.88
N MET A 536 -57.01 -21.60 -40.95
CA MET A 536 -57.46 -20.23 -41.18
C MET A 536 -58.87 -20.27 -41.76
N ASP A 537 -59.84 -19.88 -40.95
CA ASP A 537 -61.23 -19.72 -41.32
C ASP A 537 -61.34 -18.69 -42.46
N LEU A 538 -61.68 -19.14 -43.68
CA LEU A 538 -61.77 -18.32 -44.90
C LEU A 538 -62.89 -17.25 -44.86
N ARG A 539 -63.62 -17.11 -43.74
CA ARG A 539 -64.72 -16.15 -43.62
C ARG A 539 -64.28 -14.69 -43.57
N ASN A 540 -63.02 -14.41 -43.25
CA ASN A 540 -62.52 -13.04 -43.13
C ASN A 540 -61.81 -12.52 -44.40
N PHE A 541 -61.74 -13.30 -45.48
CA PHE A 541 -61.06 -12.88 -46.73
C PHE A 541 -62.03 -12.50 -47.87
N LEU A 542 -63.35 -12.58 -47.66
CA LEU A 542 -64.38 -12.29 -48.68
C LEU A 542 -65.46 -11.29 -48.22
N LYS A 543 -65.07 -10.29 -47.43
CA LYS A 543 -65.80 -9.01 -47.35
C LYS A 543 -64.77 -7.91 -47.58
N SER A 544 -64.38 -7.67 -48.84
CA SER A 544 -64.87 -6.54 -49.66
C SER A 544 -64.75 -5.24 -48.86
N ASP A 545 -63.76 -4.37 -49.09
CA ASP A 545 -63.53 -3.68 -50.37
C ASP A 545 -64.82 -3.54 -51.16
N ASP A 546 -65.77 -2.82 -50.55
CA ASP A 546 -66.74 -2.02 -51.27
C ASP A 546 -67.13 -0.82 -50.40
N GLU A 547 -67.07 0.35 -51.04
CA GLU A 547 -67.61 1.66 -50.64
C GLU A 547 -66.74 2.61 -49.79
N LYS A 548 -66.04 3.49 -50.53
CA LYS A 548 -65.99 4.97 -50.44
C LYS A 548 -65.82 5.67 -49.09
#